data_AF-A0A915U9J9-F1
#
_entry.id   AF-A0A915U9J9-F1
#
_cell.length_a   1.000
_cell.length_b   1.000
_cell.length_c   1.000
_cell.angle_alpha   90.00
_cell.angle_beta   90.00
_cell.angle_gamma   90.00
#
_symmetry.space_group_name_H-M   'P 1'
#
loop_
_entity.id
_entity.type
_entity.pdbx_description
1 polymer ?
#
loop_
_entity_poly.entity_id
_entity_poly.type
_entity_poly.pdbx_seq_one_letter_code
_entity_poly.pdbx_strand_id
1 'polypeptide(L)'
;MLTGLQVFEGGPPTRAYVHHVHTLPTPPSQVAPRPVPADLEALVMACLEKDPARRPQDAGEVLIRCDACRLPRQWSPTDAMAWWHAHLPDLTGPVSFGTRAQ
;
A
#
# COMPACT_ATOMS: atom_id res chain seq x y z
N MET A 1 -0.41 -4.72 -3.80
CA MET A 1 0.71 -3.75 -3.70
C MET A 1 0.81 -2.97 -5.00
N LEU A 2 0.97 -1.65 -4.96
CA LEU A 2 0.99 -0.79 -6.16
C LEU A 2 2.36 -0.73 -6.83
N THR A 3 3.43 -0.56 -6.04
CA THR A 3 4.79 -0.37 -6.54
C THR A 3 5.65 -1.63 -6.41
N GLY A 4 5.34 -2.48 -5.42
CA GLY A 4 6.21 -3.61 -5.05
C GLY A 4 7.50 -3.18 -4.32
N LEU A 5 7.63 -1.89 -4.00
CA LEU A 5 8.79 -1.27 -3.36
C LEU A 5 8.38 -0.64 -2.03
N GLN A 6 9.36 -0.42 -1.14
CA GLN A 6 9.13 0.35 0.07
C GLN A 6 9.01 1.84 -0.27
N VAL A 7 8.17 2.58 0.47
CA VAL A 7 7.95 4.02 0.26
C VAL A 7 9.24 4.82 0.49
N PHE A 8 10.03 4.43 1.49
CA PHE A 8 11.35 5.00 1.78
C PHE A 8 12.38 3.88 1.73
N GLU A 9 13.31 3.98 0.79
CA GLU A 9 14.38 3.00 0.61
C GLU A 9 15.69 3.48 1.27
N GLY A 10 16.49 2.52 1.72
CA GLY A 10 17.92 2.70 1.95
C GLY A 10 18.34 3.10 3.37
N GLY A 11 19.51 2.58 3.75
CA GLY A 11 20.26 2.98 4.94
C GLY A 11 19.87 2.26 6.23
N PRO A 12 20.56 2.57 7.34
CA PRO A 12 20.26 2.01 8.65
C PRO A 12 18.82 2.35 9.10
N PRO A 13 18.18 1.53 9.96
CA PRO A 13 16.81 1.77 10.43
C PRO A 13 16.56 3.19 10.98
N THR A 14 17.60 3.81 11.57
CA THR A 14 17.56 5.18 12.07
C THR A 14 17.18 6.21 10.99
N ARG A 15 17.62 5.99 9.75
CA ARG A 15 17.34 6.86 8.61
C ARG A 15 15.89 6.74 8.14
N ALA A 16 15.29 5.55 8.22
CA ALA A 16 13.88 5.34 7.88
C ALA A 16 12.96 6.18 8.78
N TYR A 17 13.25 6.28 10.09
CA TYR A 17 12.48 7.14 11.00
C TYR A 17 12.49 8.60 10.56
N VAL A 18 13.66 9.14 10.20
CA VAL A 18 13.80 10.52 9.72
C VAL A 18 12.96 10.73 8.45
N HIS A 19 12.98 9.77 7.51
CA HIS A 19 12.17 9.83 6.30
C HIS A 19 10.67 9.82 6.60
N HIS A 20 10.23 8.96 7.52
CA HIS A 20 8.84 8.91 7.95
C HIS A 20 8.35 10.23 8.57
N VAL A 21 9.21 10.99 9.24
CA VAL A 21 8.86 12.28 9.84
C VAL A 21 8.91 13.43 8.83
N HIS A 22 9.97 13.53 8.03
CA HIS A 22 10.27 14.76 7.30
C HIS A 22 10.20 14.66 5.79
N THR A 23 10.27 13.44 5.22
CA THR A 23 10.39 13.28 3.78
C THR A 23 9.02 13.11 3.13
N LEU A 24 8.75 13.93 2.12
CA LEU A 24 7.60 13.73 1.24
C LEU A 24 7.85 12.45 0.41
N PRO A 25 6.92 11.48 0.43
CA PRO A 25 7.09 10.25 -0.34
C PRO A 25 6.98 10.53 -1.85
N THR A 26 7.68 9.70 -2.64
CA THR A 26 7.53 9.70 -4.09
C THR A 26 6.12 9.19 -4.45
N PRO A 27 5.37 9.90 -5.32
CA PRO A 27 4.06 9.44 -5.77
C PRO A 27 4.15 8.07 -6.46
N PRO A 28 3.23 7.13 -6.17
CA PRO A 28 3.23 5.80 -6.80
C PRO A 28 3.26 5.81 -8.34
N SER A 29 2.61 6.77 -8.98
CA SER A 29 2.58 6.94 -10.44
C SER A 29 3.96 7.12 -11.07
N GLN A 30 4.96 7.56 -10.30
CA GLN A 30 6.33 7.77 -10.79
C GLN A 30 7.19 6.49 -10.77
N VAL A 31 6.79 5.49 -9.99
CA VAL A 31 7.60 4.28 -9.72
C VAL A 31 6.87 2.97 -10.00
N ALA A 32 5.54 2.99 -10.06
CA ALA A 32 4.75 1.78 -10.26
C ALA A 32 4.94 1.22 -11.67
N PRO A 33 5.04 -0.12 -11.82
CA PRO A 33 5.18 -0.76 -13.13
C PRO A 33 3.89 -0.71 -13.98
N ARG A 34 2.77 -0.29 -13.39
CA ARG A 34 1.45 -0.17 -14.04
C ARG A 34 0.87 1.21 -13.76
N PRO A 35 0.03 1.75 -14.66
CA PRO A 35 -0.65 3.03 -14.44
C PRO A 35 -1.44 3.02 -13.13
N VAL A 36 -1.28 4.08 -12.33
CA VAL A 36 -2.02 4.28 -11.07
C VAL A 36 -3.13 5.31 -11.31
N PRO A 37 -4.40 4.98 -11.03
CA PRO A 37 -5.49 5.95 -11.12
C PRO A 37 -5.25 7.15 -10.18
N ALA A 38 -5.51 8.36 -10.67
CA ALA A 38 -5.21 9.60 -9.95
C ALA A 38 -5.92 9.70 -8.58
N ASP A 39 -7.19 9.31 -8.51
CA ASP A 39 -7.96 9.32 -7.26
C ASP A 39 -7.35 8.39 -6.20
N LEU A 40 -6.86 7.22 -6.64
CA LEU A 40 -6.21 6.24 -5.77
C LEU A 40 -4.85 6.74 -5.29
N GLU A 41 -4.06 7.36 -6.18
CA GLU A 41 -2.80 8.00 -5.79
C GLU A 41 -3.04 9.11 -4.75
N ALA A 42 -4.02 9.99 -4.99
CA ALA A 42 -4.35 11.06 -4.06
C ALA A 42 -4.72 10.53 -2.67
N LEU A 43 -5.49 9.43 -2.59
CA LEU A 43 -5.81 8.78 -1.32
C LEU A 43 -4.57 8.21 -0.62
N VAL A 44 -3.72 7.50 -1.36
CA VAL A 44 -2.46 6.95 -0.81
C VAL A 44 -1.57 8.08 -0.28
N MET A 45 -1.43 9.18 -1.02
CA MET A 45 -0.64 10.33 -0.61
C MET A 45 -1.24 11.03 0.61
N ALA A 46 -2.56 11.15 0.71
CA ALA A 46 -3.23 11.67 1.90
C ALA A 46 -2.97 10.82 3.14
N CYS A 47 -2.93 9.49 3.01
CA CYS A 47 -2.55 8.59 4.11
C CYS A 47 -1.09 8.76 4.56
N LEU A 48 -0.20 9.21 3.66
CA LEU A 48 1.23 9.39 3.94
C LEU A 48 1.63 10.81 4.37
N GLU A 49 0.67 11.73 4.40
CA GLU A 49 0.86 13.12 4.83
C GLU A 49 1.47 13.18 6.22
N LYS A 50 2.30 14.19 6.52
CA LYS A 50 2.98 14.30 7.82
C LYS A 50 2.09 14.92 8.87
N ASP A 51 1.29 15.89 8.46
CA ASP A 51 0.28 16.52 9.30
C ASP A 51 -0.91 15.55 9.53
N PRO A 52 -1.15 15.08 10.77
CA PRO A 52 -2.27 14.20 11.08
C PRO A 52 -3.65 14.79 10.73
N ALA A 53 -3.80 16.12 10.77
CA ALA A 53 -5.06 16.79 10.47
C ALA A 53 -5.42 16.74 8.98
N ARG A 54 -4.44 16.44 8.11
CA ARG A 54 -4.62 16.31 6.66
C ARG A 54 -4.78 14.87 6.19
N ARG A 55 -4.59 13.90 7.08
CA ARG A 55 -4.85 12.49 6.82
C ARG A 55 -6.34 12.18 6.91
N PRO A 56 -6.82 11.10 6.28
CA PRO A 56 -8.06 10.49 6.70
C PRO A 56 -8.02 10.20 8.21
N GLN A 57 -9.05 10.60 8.93
CA GLN A 57 -9.06 10.58 10.39
C GLN A 57 -9.21 9.16 10.96
N ASP A 58 -9.82 8.27 10.19
CA ASP A 58 -9.98 6.87 10.54
C ASP A 58 -10.02 5.95 9.30
N ALA A 59 -10.05 4.65 9.56
CA ALA A 59 -10.11 3.63 8.51
C ALA A 59 -11.45 3.63 7.74
N GLY A 60 -12.54 4.11 8.35
CA GLY A 60 -13.84 4.24 7.69
C GLY A 60 -13.82 5.31 6.61
N GLU A 61 -13.18 6.46 6.88
CA GLU A 61 -12.98 7.51 5.89
C GLU A 61 -12.13 7.01 4.71
N VAL A 62 -11.08 6.22 4.99
CA VAL A 62 -10.28 5.57 3.93
C VAL A 62 -11.16 4.67 3.07
N LEU A 63 -12.02 3.84 3.68
CA LEU A 63 -12.90 2.94 2.94
C LEU A 63 -13.86 3.70 2.02
N ILE A 64 -14.52 4.74 2.54
CA ILE A 64 -15.43 5.59 1.75
C ILE A 64 -14.70 6.23 0.57
N ARG A 65 -13.50 6.75 0.79
CA ARG A 65 -12.69 7.37 -0.28
C ARG A 65 -12.19 6.35 -1.30
N CYS A 66 -11.81 5.14 -0.86
CA CYS A 66 -11.44 4.04 -1.75
C CYS A 66 -12.61 3.67 -2.67
N ASP A 67 -13.82 3.52 -2.13
CA ASP A 67 -15.01 3.16 -2.90
C ASP A 67 -15.42 4.26 -3.89
N ALA A 68 -15.11 5.52 -3.58
CA ALA A 68 -15.37 6.66 -4.46
C ALA A 68 -14.32 6.85 -5.57
N CYS A 69 -13.18 6.14 -5.52
CA CYS A 69 -12.12 6.27 -6.52
C CYS A 69 -12.60 5.81 -7.90
N ARG A 70 -12.37 6.62 -8.94
CA ARG A 70 -12.66 6.21 -10.32
C ARG A 70 -11.59 5.25 -10.82
N LEU A 71 -11.94 3.98 -10.87
CA LEU A 71 -11.08 2.92 -11.41
C LEU A 71 -11.55 2.53 -12.83
N PRO A 72 -10.63 2.11 -13.73
CA PRO A 72 -11.00 1.59 -15.05
C PRO A 72 -11.98 0.41 -14.98
N ARG A 73 -11.89 -0.36 -13.90
CA ARG A 73 -12.84 -1.41 -13.53
C ARG A 73 -13.10 -1.29 -12.03
N GLN A 74 -14.35 -1.13 -11.66
CA GLN A 74 -14.77 -1.13 -10.26
C GLN A 74 -14.44 -2.48 -9.60
N TRP A 75 -13.87 -2.40 -8.40
CA TRP A 75 -13.42 -3.54 -7.62
C TRP A 75 -14.43 -3.82 -6.51
N SER A 76 -15.20 -4.89 -6.65
CA SER A 76 -16.23 -5.26 -5.69
C SER A 76 -15.73 -6.25 -4.62
N PRO A 77 -16.45 -6.40 -3.49
CA PRO A 77 -16.18 -7.47 -2.53
C PRO A 77 -16.19 -8.87 -3.17
N THR A 78 -17.06 -9.10 -4.15
CA THR A 78 -17.13 -10.37 -4.90
C THR A 78 -15.86 -10.60 -5.73
N ASP A 79 -15.33 -9.56 -6.38
CA ASP A 79 -14.07 -9.63 -7.12
C ASP A 79 -12.89 -9.96 -6.19
N ALA A 80 -12.87 -9.32 -5.01
CA ALA A 80 -11.84 -9.57 -4.01
C ALA A 80 -11.84 -11.03 -3.57
N MET A 81 -13.01 -11.59 -3.24
CA MET A 81 -13.12 -12.98 -2.81
C MET A 81 -12.71 -13.96 -3.91
N ALA A 82 -13.15 -13.74 -5.15
CA ALA A 82 -12.74 -14.56 -6.30
C ALA A 82 -11.22 -14.50 -6.53
N TRP A 83 -10.62 -13.31 -6.42
CA TRP A 83 -9.18 -13.14 -6.58
C TRP A 83 -8.39 -13.89 -5.50
N TRP A 84 -8.81 -13.75 -4.23
CA TRP A 84 -8.16 -14.46 -3.13
C TRP A 84 -8.27 -15.97 -3.29
N HIS A 85 -9.43 -16.52 -3.66
CA HIS A 85 -9.57 -17.96 -3.93
C HIS A 85 -8.62 -18.47 -5.03
N ALA A 86 -8.39 -17.66 -6.06
CA ALA A 86 -7.51 -18.00 -7.16
C ALA A 86 -6.00 -17.89 -6.83
N HIS A 87 -5.60 -17.07 -5.85
CA HIS A 87 -4.18 -16.75 -5.58
C HIS A 87 -3.70 -17.10 -4.17
N LEU A 88 -4.59 -17.39 -3.21
CA LEU A 88 -4.23 -17.82 -1.84
C LEU A 88 -3.40 -19.12 -1.79
N PRO A 89 -3.73 -20.18 -2.55
CA PRO A 89 -3.03 -21.46 -2.43
C PRO A 89 -1.51 -21.35 -2.63
N ASP A 90 -1.06 -20.42 -3.46
CA ASP A 90 0.36 -20.19 -3.75
C ASP A 90 1.08 -19.39 -2.66
N LEU A 91 0.36 -18.64 -1.82
CA LEU A 91 0.92 -17.72 -0.82
C LEU A 91 0.90 -18.29 0.61
N THR A 92 0.14 -19.36 0.87
CA THR A 92 -0.03 -19.96 2.20
C THR A 92 0.57 -21.35 2.34
N GLY A 93 1.64 -21.65 1.59
CA GLY A 93 2.42 -22.87 1.80
C GLY A 93 2.90 -23.00 3.25
N PRO A 94 3.20 -24.23 3.74
CA PRO A 94 3.64 -24.44 5.11
C PRO A 94 4.86 -23.56 5.43
N VAL A 95 4.77 -22.80 6.52
CA VAL A 95 5.85 -21.92 6.99
C VAL A 95 7.05 -22.80 7.34
N SER A 96 8.01 -22.86 6.42
CA SER A 96 9.26 -23.59 6.64
C SER A 96 10.17 -22.71 7.48
N PHE A 97 10.15 -22.93 8.80
CA PHE A 97 11.16 -22.37 9.68
C PHE A 97 12.46 -23.15 9.46
N GLY A 98 13.41 -22.54 8.76
CA GLY A 98 14.76 -23.10 8.61
C GLY A 98 15.43 -23.23 9.98
N THR A 99 15.70 -24.46 10.41
CA THR A 99 16.47 -24.76 11.62
C THR A 99 17.87 -24.14 11.47
N ARG A 100 18.14 -23.04 12.18
CA ARG A 100 19.51 -22.56 12.37
C ARG A 100 20.19 -23.46 13.40
N ALA A 101 21.10 -24.30 12.93
CA ALA A 101 22.06 -25.00 13.79
C ALA A 101 22.99 -23.98 14.46
N GLN A 102 23.29 -24.25 15.73
CA GLN A 102 24.19 -23.48 16.60
C GLN A 102 25.64 -23.55 16.13
#